data_AF-A0A956FQY5-F1
#
_entry.id   AF-A0A956FQY5-F1
#
_cell.length_a   1.000
_cell.length_b   1.000
_cell.length_c   1.000
_cell.angle_alpha   90.00
_cell.angle_beta   90.00
_cell.angle_gamma   90.00
#
_symmetry.space_group_name_H-M   'P 1'
#
loop_
_entity.id
_entity.type
_entity.pdbx_description
1 polymer ?
#
loop_
_entity_poly.entity_id
_entity_poly.type
_entity_poly.pdbx_seq_one_letter_code
_entity_poly.pdbx_strand_id
1 'polypeptide(L)'
;MSDRTWIPALPLAELPVGEARVVRHDGERIAVFRPAEGELYAIDDRCPHEGYPLARGSVRDCVVTCPWHNFKFDLRDGRCVMGDEEVRVFPIRLKGDTVEVDVTAPDPASLRPRHLASLEAAIQDNKLGQAARELVRLLVLDASPLELTLEILRIDAAYAEYGTTHATPTAIDCLRLTRLFSGTDAAKALIQGCSVAAEGNQRLPRRAVAEPLDPSDPSSLGDDPDAAGERLRALVEAEQLSDAEALLRAALARGWGLGTIERWFLRLSGDHQLGFGHPLIYTTKLFPVLALADRRYADAILPALLARVVYSTRA
;
A
#
# COMPACT_ATOMS: atom_id res chain seq x y z
N MET A 1 -8.74 -7.58 -23.94
CA MET A 1 -7.40 -7.01 -24.18
C MET A 1 -7.63 -5.72 -24.94
N SER A 2 -7.15 -4.58 -24.44
CA SER A 2 -7.21 -3.33 -25.21
C SER A 2 -6.40 -3.50 -26.51
N ASP A 3 -6.90 -2.97 -27.61
CA ASP A 3 -6.16 -2.97 -28.87
C ASP A 3 -4.88 -2.13 -28.72
N ARG A 4 -3.77 -2.67 -29.25
CA ARG A 4 -2.47 -1.99 -29.18
C ARG A 4 -2.47 -0.71 -30.02
N THR A 5 -1.96 0.37 -29.46
CA THR A 5 -1.84 1.67 -30.11
C THR A 5 -0.39 1.87 -30.52
N TRP A 6 -0.05 1.42 -31.72
CA TRP A 6 1.28 1.60 -32.30
C TRP A 6 1.42 2.99 -32.91
N ILE A 7 2.46 3.72 -32.51
CA ILE A 7 2.83 5.00 -33.12
C ILE A 7 4.19 4.91 -33.81
N PRO A 8 4.41 5.65 -34.92
CA PRO A 8 5.75 5.84 -35.46
C PRO A 8 6.57 6.67 -34.47
N ALA A 9 7.71 6.14 -34.05
CA ALA A 9 8.60 6.77 -33.08
C ALA A 9 9.73 7.56 -33.78
N LEU A 10 10.54 6.88 -34.60
CA LEU A 10 11.60 7.48 -35.41
C LEU A 10 12.10 6.52 -36.50
N PRO A 11 12.72 7.01 -37.59
CA PRO A 11 13.46 6.18 -38.52
C PRO A 11 14.64 5.49 -37.82
N LEU A 12 14.91 4.21 -38.15
CA LEU A 12 16.00 3.45 -37.56
C LEU A 12 17.37 4.10 -37.82
N ALA A 13 17.53 4.78 -38.96
CA ALA A 13 18.75 5.49 -39.32
C ALA A 13 19.08 6.66 -38.36
N GLU A 14 18.09 7.20 -37.65
CA GLU A 14 18.27 8.28 -36.68
C GLU A 14 18.66 7.77 -35.28
N LEU A 15 18.69 6.45 -35.09
CA LEU A 15 19.08 5.77 -33.86
C LEU A 15 20.28 4.82 -34.12
N PRO A 16 21.52 5.34 -34.13
CA PRO A 16 22.71 4.52 -34.21
C PRO A 16 22.83 3.53 -33.04
N VAL A 17 23.58 2.45 -33.26
CA VAL A 17 23.92 1.50 -32.18
C VAL A 17 24.71 2.22 -31.08
N GLY A 18 24.36 1.94 -29.83
CA GLY A 18 24.91 2.56 -28.62
C GLY A 18 24.19 3.84 -28.19
N GLU A 19 23.22 4.33 -28.96
CA GLU A 19 22.53 5.59 -28.68
C GLU A 19 21.10 5.40 -28.14
N ALA A 20 20.57 6.52 -27.63
CA ALA A 20 19.17 6.66 -27.26
C ALA A 20 18.54 7.91 -27.90
N ARG A 21 17.23 7.88 -28.11
CA ARG A 21 16.42 9.02 -28.55
C ARG A 21 15.16 9.11 -27.71
N VAL A 22 14.67 10.34 -27.49
CA VAL A 22 13.42 10.57 -26.76
C VAL A 22 12.31 10.89 -27.74
N VAL A 23 11.23 10.13 -27.66
CA VAL A 23 9.99 10.34 -28.40
C VAL A 23 8.96 10.91 -27.43
N ARG A 24 8.16 11.87 -27.91
CA ARG A 24 7.09 12.48 -27.12
C ARG A 24 5.75 12.18 -27.76
N HIS A 25 4.81 11.68 -26.96
CA HIS A 25 3.47 11.37 -27.39
C HIS A 25 2.51 11.61 -26.23
N ASP A 26 1.47 12.43 -26.42
CA ASP A 26 0.43 12.72 -25.41
C ASP A 26 0.95 13.03 -23.99
N GLY A 27 2.06 13.78 -23.92
CA GLY A 27 2.70 14.16 -22.65
C GLY A 27 3.64 13.10 -22.05
N GLU A 28 3.66 11.89 -22.60
CA GLU A 28 4.65 10.86 -22.28
C GLU A 28 6.00 11.20 -22.91
N ARG A 29 7.08 10.82 -22.21
CA ARG A 29 8.46 10.88 -22.70
C ARG A 29 8.98 9.46 -22.75
N ILE A 30 9.25 8.96 -23.95
CA ILE A 30 9.64 7.56 -24.17
C ILE A 30 11.09 7.56 -24.64
N ALA A 31 11.98 6.95 -23.86
CA ALA A 31 13.36 6.77 -24.22
C ALA A 31 13.51 5.46 -25.01
N VAL A 32 13.89 5.57 -26.27
CA VAL A 32 14.18 4.45 -27.17
C VAL A 32 15.69 4.23 -27.22
N PHE A 33 16.13 3.02 -26.88
CA PHE A 33 17.53 2.62 -26.82
C PHE A 33 17.84 1.58 -27.90
N ARG A 34 19.04 1.67 -28.50
CA ARG A 34 19.59 0.65 -29.40
C ARG A 34 20.96 0.20 -28.92
N PRO A 35 21.07 -0.63 -27.87
CA PRO A 35 22.37 -0.99 -27.28
C PRO A 35 23.26 -1.81 -28.23
N ALA A 36 22.68 -2.65 -29.09
CA ALA A 36 23.40 -3.45 -30.09
C ALA A 36 22.62 -3.55 -31.42
N GLU A 37 23.24 -4.12 -32.44
CA GLU A 37 22.57 -4.41 -33.71
C GLU A 37 21.42 -5.41 -33.50
N GLY A 38 20.25 -5.11 -34.06
CA GLY A 38 19.03 -5.91 -33.85
C GLY A 38 18.35 -5.75 -32.48
N GLU A 39 18.90 -4.97 -31.55
CA GLU A 39 18.30 -4.73 -30.23
C GLU A 39 17.60 -3.37 -30.17
N LEU A 40 16.34 -3.35 -29.77
CA LEU A 40 15.54 -2.14 -29.57
C LEU A 40 14.75 -2.27 -28.27
N TYR A 41 14.80 -1.23 -27.44
CA TYR A 41 14.07 -1.16 -26.18
C TYR A 41 13.45 0.22 -26.01
N ALA A 42 12.27 0.30 -25.39
CA ALA A 42 11.61 1.56 -25.08
C ALA A 42 11.10 1.55 -23.64
N ILE A 43 11.44 2.59 -22.88
CA ILE A 43 11.01 2.78 -21.48
C ILE A 43 10.55 4.22 -21.25
N ASP A 44 9.87 4.51 -20.13
CA ASP A 44 9.61 5.90 -19.73
C ASP A 44 10.96 6.59 -19.48
N ASP A 45 11.17 7.74 -20.11
CA ASP A 45 12.39 8.53 -19.96
C ASP A 45 12.50 9.12 -18.55
N ARG A 46 11.41 9.20 -17.78
CA ARG A 46 11.46 9.65 -16.39
C ARG A 46 11.91 8.50 -15.50
N CYS A 47 13.10 8.66 -14.89
CA CYS A 47 13.49 7.83 -13.76
C CYS A 47 12.36 7.82 -12.71
N PRO A 48 11.83 6.66 -12.29
CA PRO A 48 10.70 6.58 -11.37
C PRO A 48 10.99 7.18 -9.98
N HIS A 49 12.28 7.36 -9.64
CA HIS A 49 12.73 8.00 -8.40
C HIS A 49 12.44 9.52 -8.37
N GLU A 50 13.15 10.31 -9.20
CA GLU A 50 13.07 11.78 -9.22
C GLU A 50 12.98 12.38 -10.64
N GLY A 51 12.61 11.56 -11.62
CA GLY A 51 12.24 12.04 -12.95
C GLY A 51 13.38 12.45 -13.88
N TYR A 52 14.64 12.21 -13.49
CA TYR A 52 15.80 12.47 -14.36
C TYR A 52 15.68 11.70 -15.69
N PRO A 53 16.03 12.31 -16.84
CA PRO A 53 16.00 11.64 -18.15
C PRO A 53 16.91 10.40 -18.22
N LEU A 54 16.32 9.21 -18.37
CA LEU A 54 17.03 7.95 -18.51
C LEU A 54 17.73 7.83 -19.87
N ALA A 55 17.25 8.52 -20.91
CA ALA A 55 17.96 8.61 -22.19
C ALA A 55 19.35 9.27 -22.09
N ARG A 56 19.63 9.99 -20.99
CA ARG A 56 20.97 10.53 -20.67
C ARG A 56 21.83 9.55 -19.85
N GLY A 57 21.29 8.39 -19.53
CA GLY A 57 21.96 7.33 -18.79
C GLY A 57 23.01 6.59 -19.61
N SER A 58 23.89 5.88 -18.92
CA SER A 58 24.81 4.92 -19.55
C SER A 58 24.15 3.55 -19.60
N VAL A 59 24.31 2.83 -20.71
CA VAL A 59 23.80 1.47 -20.87
C VAL A 59 24.96 0.49 -20.87
N ARG A 60 24.83 -0.57 -20.07
CA ARG A 60 25.74 -1.71 -20.04
C ARG A 60 24.95 -2.98 -19.80
N ASP A 61 25.17 -4.02 -20.60
CA ASP A 61 24.51 -5.33 -20.46
C ASP A 61 22.96 -5.22 -20.41
N CYS A 62 22.38 -4.39 -21.30
CA CYS A 62 20.95 -4.03 -21.32
C CYS A 62 20.42 -3.33 -20.05
N VAL A 63 21.29 -2.81 -19.19
CA VAL A 63 20.91 -2.07 -17.99
C VAL A 63 21.27 -0.60 -18.15
N VAL A 64 20.27 0.28 -18.05
CA VAL A 64 20.47 1.73 -18.03
C VAL A 64 20.72 2.20 -16.60
N THR A 65 21.78 2.99 -16.41
CA THR A 65 22.10 3.65 -15.14
C THR A 65 21.68 5.11 -15.19
N CYS A 66 20.77 5.50 -14.31
CA CYS A 66 20.32 6.87 -14.15
C CYS A 66 21.48 7.77 -13.67
N PRO A 67 21.82 8.86 -14.38
CA PRO A 67 22.97 9.71 -14.05
C PRO A 67 22.89 10.40 -12.68
N TRP A 68 21.69 10.56 -12.12
CA TRP A 68 21.53 11.33 -10.89
C TRP A 68 21.83 10.49 -9.64
N HIS A 69 21.11 9.37 -9.48
CA HIS A 69 21.16 8.57 -8.25
C HIS A 69 21.71 7.15 -8.48
N ASN A 70 22.22 6.87 -9.69
CA ASN A 70 22.77 5.58 -10.09
C ASN A 70 21.79 4.40 -9.99
N PHE A 71 20.48 4.69 -9.98
CA PHE A 71 19.45 3.64 -10.08
C PHE A 71 19.59 2.94 -11.43
N LYS A 72 19.37 1.62 -11.42
CA LYS A 72 19.63 0.75 -12.57
C LYS A 72 18.36 0.02 -12.97
N PHE A 73 18.06 0.06 -14.26
CA PHE A 73 16.85 -0.53 -14.82
C PHE A 73 17.22 -1.43 -15.99
N ASP A 74 16.68 -2.63 -16.00
CA ASP A 74 16.82 -3.53 -17.14
C ASP A 74 15.90 -3.05 -18.26
N LEU A 75 16.47 -2.78 -19.44
CA LEU A 75 15.73 -2.22 -20.59
C LEU A 75 14.70 -3.20 -21.17
N ARG A 76 14.82 -4.51 -20.87
CA ARG A 76 13.96 -5.56 -21.44
C ARG A 76 12.61 -5.62 -20.77
N ASP A 77 12.59 -5.50 -19.45
CA ASP A 77 11.42 -5.72 -18.60
C ASP A 77 11.13 -4.56 -17.64
N GLY A 78 12.01 -3.55 -17.57
CA GLY A 78 11.85 -2.37 -16.73
C GLY A 78 12.17 -2.62 -15.26
N ARG A 79 12.58 -3.85 -14.90
CA ARG A 79 12.86 -4.23 -13.52
C ARG A 79 13.96 -3.36 -12.94
N CYS A 80 13.76 -2.93 -11.70
CA CYS A 80 14.80 -2.26 -10.93
C CYS A 80 15.88 -3.28 -10.53
N VAL A 81 17.09 -3.10 -11.06
CA VAL A 81 18.27 -3.89 -10.69
C VAL A 81 18.94 -3.31 -9.45
N MET A 82 18.88 -1.99 -9.29
CA MET A 82 19.40 -1.26 -8.14
C MET A 82 18.55 -0.01 -7.92
N GLY A 83 17.96 0.13 -6.74
CA GLY A 83 16.96 1.13 -6.42
C GLY A 83 15.68 0.46 -5.91
N ASP A 84 14.57 1.20 -5.95
CA ASP A 84 13.34 0.80 -5.25
C ASP A 84 12.11 0.59 -6.14
N GLU A 85 12.10 1.18 -7.34
CA GLU A 85 10.91 1.26 -8.20
C GLU A 85 11.24 0.80 -9.62
N GLU A 86 10.30 0.13 -10.28
CA GLU A 86 10.42 -0.29 -11.68
C GLU A 86 10.11 0.86 -12.65
N VAL A 87 10.66 0.80 -13.86
CA VAL A 87 10.34 1.73 -14.95
C VAL A 87 9.36 1.09 -15.92
N ARG A 88 8.40 1.87 -16.45
CA ARG A 88 7.47 1.37 -17.47
C ARG A 88 8.24 1.03 -18.75
N VAL A 89 7.99 -0.16 -19.29
CA VAL A 89 8.42 -0.58 -20.63
C VAL A 89 7.28 -0.34 -21.62
N PHE A 90 7.66 0.09 -22.83
CA PHE A 90 6.76 0.19 -23.97
C PHE A 90 7.15 -0.89 -24.98
N PRO A 91 6.21 -1.76 -25.42
CA PRO A 91 6.50 -2.69 -26.51
C PRO A 91 6.99 -1.94 -27.75
N ILE A 92 8.05 -2.43 -28.38
CA ILE A 92 8.72 -1.78 -29.50
C ILE A 92 8.91 -2.77 -30.64
N ARG A 93 8.86 -2.29 -31.89
CA ARG A 93 9.16 -3.08 -33.08
C ARG A 93 9.77 -2.23 -34.19
N LEU A 94 10.46 -2.90 -35.10
CA LEU A 94 10.86 -2.32 -36.38
C LEU A 94 9.83 -2.73 -37.45
N LYS A 95 9.25 -1.75 -38.16
CA LYS A 95 8.35 -1.98 -39.29
C LYS A 95 8.90 -1.28 -40.52
N GLY A 96 9.50 -2.06 -41.43
CA GLY A 96 10.28 -1.50 -42.53
C GLY A 96 11.55 -0.84 -41.99
N ASP A 97 11.70 0.46 -42.21
CA ASP A 97 12.79 1.30 -41.72
C ASP A 97 12.40 2.16 -40.50
N THR A 98 11.18 2.01 -40.00
CA THR A 98 10.61 2.86 -38.96
C THR A 98 10.47 2.07 -37.65
N VAL A 99 11.01 2.63 -36.57
CA VAL A 99 10.77 2.15 -35.21
C VAL A 99 9.36 2.58 -34.79
N GLU A 100 8.56 1.63 -34.33
CA GLU A 100 7.22 1.87 -33.79
C GLU A 100 7.19 1.45 -32.31
N VAL A 101 6.45 2.21 -31.50
CA VAL A 101 6.25 1.95 -30.07
C VAL A 101 4.77 1.82 -29.77
N ASP A 102 4.41 0.86 -28.93
CA ASP A 102 3.05 0.68 -28.41
C ASP A 102 2.86 1.53 -27.16
N VAL A 103 1.97 2.52 -27.25
CA VAL A 103 1.67 3.48 -26.19
C VAL A 103 0.37 3.17 -25.46
N THR A 104 -0.24 2.01 -25.70
CA THR A 104 -1.44 1.60 -24.96
C THR A 104 -1.21 1.71 -23.45
N ALA A 105 -2.11 2.43 -22.79
CA ALA A 105 -2.07 2.57 -21.35
C ALA A 105 -2.25 1.18 -20.68
N PRO A 106 -1.43 0.83 -19.68
CA PRO A 106 -1.61 -0.41 -18.95
C PRO A 106 -2.96 -0.42 -18.25
N ASP A 107 -3.55 -1.61 -18.13
CA ASP A 107 -4.82 -1.80 -17.42
C ASP A 107 -4.68 -1.34 -15.97
N PRO A 108 -5.46 -0.32 -15.52
CA PRO A 108 -5.43 0.16 -14.14
C PRO A 108 -5.61 -0.96 -13.10
N ALA A 109 -6.43 -1.96 -13.39
CA ALA A 109 -6.67 -3.08 -12.48
C ALA A 109 -5.41 -3.94 -12.25
N SER A 110 -4.50 -3.97 -13.23
CA SER A 110 -3.22 -4.69 -13.12
C SER A 110 -2.15 -3.93 -12.32
N LEU A 111 -2.27 -2.59 -12.25
CA LEU A 111 -1.28 -1.71 -11.61
C LEU A 111 -1.55 -1.55 -10.11
N ARG A 112 -2.82 -1.46 -9.72
CA ARG A 112 -3.20 -1.18 -8.32
C ARG A 112 -2.57 -2.14 -7.31
N PRO A 113 -2.58 -3.48 -7.49
CA PRO A 113 -1.94 -4.39 -6.54
C PRO A 113 -0.43 -4.16 -6.40
N ARG A 114 0.25 -3.80 -7.50
CA ARG A 114 1.70 -3.52 -7.49
C ARG A 114 2.02 -2.25 -6.70
N HIS A 115 1.25 -1.19 -6.91
CA HIS A 115 1.42 0.07 -6.18
C HIS A 115 1.06 -0.05 -4.70
N LEU A 116 0.05 -0.85 -4.34
CA LEU A 116 -0.25 -1.17 -2.94
C LEU A 116 0.89 -1.96 -2.26
N ALA A 117 1.48 -2.94 -2.95
CA ALA A 117 2.64 -3.67 -2.44
C ALA A 117 3.87 -2.76 -2.29
N SER A 118 4.12 -1.88 -3.25
CA SER A 118 5.20 -0.87 -3.20
C SER A 118 4.97 0.12 -2.05
N LEU A 119 3.73 0.57 -1.82
CA LEU A 119 3.38 1.44 -0.70
C LEU A 119 3.67 0.76 0.65
N GLU A 120 3.29 -0.50 0.80
CA GLU A 120 3.57 -1.27 2.01
C GLU A 120 5.08 -1.42 2.25
N ALA A 121 5.85 -1.79 1.23
CA ALA A 121 7.31 -1.88 1.33
C ALA A 121 7.94 -0.51 1.68
N ALA A 122 7.45 0.58 1.08
CA ALA A 122 7.95 1.92 1.34
C ALA A 122 7.69 2.37 2.78
N ILE A 123 6.53 2.06 3.36
CA ILE A 123 6.24 2.33 4.78
C ILE A 123 7.17 1.49 5.67
N GLN A 124 7.34 0.20 5.36
CA GLN A 124 8.18 -0.71 6.16
C GLN A 124 9.68 -0.35 6.15
N ASP A 125 10.17 0.16 5.03
CA ASP A 125 11.56 0.60 4.89
C ASP A 125 11.78 2.07 5.31
N ASN A 126 10.71 2.79 5.66
CA ASN A 126 10.71 4.24 5.92
C ASN A 126 11.21 5.08 4.73
N LYS A 127 10.77 4.72 3.52
CA LYS A 127 11.03 5.44 2.27
C LYS A 127 9.87 6.38 1.92
N LEU A 128 9.72 7.45 2.69
CA LEU A 128 8.57 8.38 2.54
C LEU A 128 8.46 9.01 1.15
N GLY A 129 9.58 9.26 0.46
CA GLY A 129 9.56 9.74 -0.93
C GLY A 129 8.87 8.74 -1.88
N GLN A 130 9.16 7.45 -1.72
CA GLN A 130 8.50 6.38 -2.47
C GLN A 130 7.02 6.27 -2.07
N ALA A 131 6.71 6.27 -0.77
CA ALA A 131 5.32 6.22 -0.31
C ALA A 131 4.47 7.38 -0.87
N ALA A 132 5.03 8.59 -0.94
CA ALA A 132 4.35 9.74 -1.52
C ALA A 132 4.05 9.55 -3.02
N ARG A 133 5.00 9.01 -3.79
CA ARG A 133 4.79 8.68 -5.21
C ARG A 133 3.72 7.61 -5.38
N GLU A 134 3.73 6.56 -4.56
CA GLU A 134 2.72 5.49 -4.63
C GLU A 134 1.32 6.00 -4.29
N LEU A 135 1.17 6.87 -3.29
CA LEU A 135 -0.11 7.52 -3.00
C LEU A 135 -0.63 8.32 -4.20
N VAL A 136 0.24 9.09 -4.86
CA VAL A 136 -0.14 9.84 -6.07
C VAL A 136 -0.56 8.90 -7.20
N ARG A 137 0.20 7.82 -7.46
CA ARG A 137 -0.12 6.83 -8.49
C ARG A 137 -1.46 6.15 -8.20
N LEU A 138 -1.72 5.77 -6.96
CA LEU A 138 -2.97 5.15 -6.55
C LEU A 138 -4.16 6.12 -6.69
N LEU A 139 -4.01 7.41 -6.34
CA LEU A 139 -5.03 8.42 -6.55
C LEU A 139 -5.33 8.64 -8.05
N VAL A 140 -4.32 8.60 -8.91
CA VAL A 140 -4.50 8.63 -10.38
C VAL A 140 -5.25 7.40 -10.89
N LEU A 141 -5.08 6.25 -10.23
CA LEU A 141 -5.77 5.00 -10.52
C LEU A 141 -7.13 4.88 -9.80
N ASP A 142 -7.75 6.02 -9.45
CA ASP A 142 -9.05 6.14 -8.79
C ASP A 142 -9.15 5.47 -7.40
N ALA A 143 -8.04 5.31 -6.67
CA ALA A 143 -8.11 4.94 -5.26
C ALA A 143 -8.69 6.11 -4.45
N SER A 144 -9.66 5.84 -3.59
CA SER A 144 -10.23 6.91 -2.75
C SER A 144 -9.31 7.22 -1.56
N PRO A 145 -9.32 8.46 -1.02
CA PRO A 145 -8.62 8.75 0.23
C PRO A 145 -8.99 7.84 1.40
N LEU A 146 -10.26 7.40 1.47
CA LEU A 146 -10.73 6.44 2.47
C LEU A 146 -10.03 5.09 2.31
N GLU A 147 -9.98 4.56 1.09
CA GLU A 147 -9.28 3.31 0.78
C GLU A 147 -7.80 3.39 1.15
N LEU A 148 -7.11 4.46 0.75
CA LEU A 148 -5.69 4.63 1.07
C LEU A 148 -5.44 4.78 2.57
N THR A 149 -6.34 5.44 3.29
CA THR A 149 -6.29 5.50 4.75
C THR A 149 -6.43 4.10 5.35
N LEU A 150 -7.40 3.32 4.89
CA LEU A 150 -7.61 1.95 5.35
C LEU A 150 -6.42 1.04 5.04
N GLU A 151 -5.74 1.22 3.91
CA GLU A 151 -4.50 0.51 3.58
C GLU A 151 -3.35 0.90 4.51
N ILE A 152 -3.17 2.19 4.82
CA ILE A 152 -2.17 2.65 5.81
C ILE A 152 -2.46 2.02 7.18
N LEU A 153 -3.71 2.00 7.61
CA LEU A 153 -4.14 1.38 8.87
C LEU A 153 -3.91 -0.13 8.86
N ARG A 154 -4.21 -0.82 7.75
CA ARG A 154 -3.95 -2.25 7.56
C ARG A 154 -2.46 -2.55 7.66
N ILE A 155 -1.62 -1.70 7.06
CA ILE A 155 -0.16 -1.83 7.12
C ILE A 155 0.32 -1.62 8.56
N ASP A 156 -0.05 -0.53 9.25
CA ASP A 156 0.29 -0.32 10.67
C ASP A 156 -0.12 -1.53 11.51
N ALA A 157 -1.38 -1.97 11.38
CA ALA A 157 -1.90 -3.12 12.10
C ALA A 157 -1.17 -4.42 11.78
N ALA A 158 -0.58 -4.60 10.60
CA ALA A 158 0.14 -5.83 10.24
C ALA A 158 1.51 -5.93 10.93
N TYR A 159 2.13 -4.81 11.31
CA TYR A 159 3.50 -4.77 11.85
C TYR A 159 3.58 -4.25 13.30
N ALA A 160 2.47 -3.78 13.85
CA ALA A 160 2.41 -3.34 15.25
C ALA A 160 2.41 -4.52 16.23
N GLU A 161 3.59 -4.86 16.74
CA GLU A 161 3.84 -5.95 17.71
C GLU A 161 2.97 -5.81 18.97
N TYR A 162 2.90 -4.60 19.53
CA TYR A 162 2.14 -4.28 20.74
C TYR A 162 0.77 -3.64 20.45
N GLY A 163 0.23 -3.92 19.25
CA GLY A 163 -1.04 -3.38 18.80
C GLY A 163 -0.97 -1.94 18.28
N THR A 164 -2.11 -1.44 17.79
CA THR A 164 -2.24 -0.18 17.04
C THR A 164 -1.44 0.97 17.66
N THR A 165 -0.83 1.79 16.82
CA THR A 165 0.04 2.90 17.22
C THR A 165 -0.67 4.25 17.05
N HIS A 166 0.05 5.35 17.29
CA HIS A 166 -0.41 6.69 16.94
C HIS A 166 -0.69 6.87 15.44
N ALA A 167 -0.25 5.96 14.58
CA ALA A 167 -0.60 5.96 13.17
C ALA A 167 -2.12 5.84 12.96
N THR A 168 -2.82 5.12 13.84
CA THR A 168 -4.28 4.95 13.73
C THR A 168 -5.05 6.26 13.83
N PRO A 169 -4.99 7.02 14.94
CA PRO A 169 -5.69 8.30 15.03
C PRO A 169 -5.15 9.32 14.01
N THR A 170 -3.84 9.34 13.74
CA THR A 170 -3.25 10.27 12.78
C THR A 170 -3.76 10.05 11.37
N ALA A 171 -3.74 8.81 10.86
CA ALA A 171 -4.23 8.52 9.51
C ALA A 171 -5.71 8.89 9.34
N ILE A 172 -6.54 8.69 10.37
CA ILE A 172 -7.95 9.05 10.37
C ILE A 172 -8.15 10.58 10.38
N ASP A 173 -7.31 11.32 11.10
CA ASP A 173 -7.33 12.79 11.05
C ASP A 173 -6.83 13.30 9.69
N CYS A 174 -5.82 12.65 9.11
CA CYS A 174 -5.35 12.94 7.76
C CYS A 174 -6.44 12.70 6.70
N LEU A 175 -7.26 11.66 6.84
CA LEU A 175 -8.44 11.45 5.98
C LEU A 175 -9.41 12.63 6.03
N ARG A 176 -9.57 13.29 7.19
CA ARG A 176 -10.38 14.51 7.26
C ARG A 176 -9.70 15.67 6.53
N LEU A 177 -8.38 15.79 6.67
CA LEU A 177 -7.57 16.81 6.00
C LEU A 177 -7.57 16.66 4.48
N THR A 178 -7.72 15.45 3.91
CA THR A 178 -7.78 15.28 2.45
C THR A 178 -8.91 16.08 1.80
N ARG A 179 -9.96 16.43 2.55
CA ARG A 179 -11.08 17.27 2.07
C ARG A 179 -10.68 18.71 1.75
N LEU A 180 -9.51 19.15 2.21
CA LEU A 180 -8.94 20.46 1.90
C LEU A 180 -8.17 20.48 0.57
N PHE A 181 -8.00 19.32 -0.07
CA PHE A 181 -7.19 19.13 -1.28
C PHE A 181 -8.03 18.56 -2.41
N SER A 182 -7.63 18.81 -3.66
CA SER A 182 -8.29 18.30 -4.86
C SER A 182 -7.40 17.30 -5.60
N GLY A 183 -8.01 16.26 -6.16
CA GLY A 183 -7.29 15.24 -6.94
C GLY A 183 -6.12 14.63 -6.18
N THR A 184 -4.95 14.60 -6.83
CA THR A 184 -3.74 13.98 -6.30
C THR A 184 -3.09 14.75 -5.14
N ASP A 185 -3.48 16.02 -4.91
CA ASP A 185 -2.97 16.81 -3.78
C ASP A 185 -3.40 16.24 -2.43
N ALA A 186 -4.43 15.39 -2.38
CA ALA A 186 -4.81 14.63 -1.19
C ALA A 186 -3.64 13.79 -0.63
N ALA A 187 -2.66 13.40 -1.46
CA ALA A 187 -1.46 12.71 -1.02
C ALA A 187 -0.67 13.49 0.03
N LYS A 188 -0.72 14.84 0.03
CA LYS A 188 -0.04 15.70 1.02
C LYS A 188 -0.53 15.47 2.45
N ALA A 189 -1.81 15.12 2.60
CA ALA A 189 -2.37 14.74 3.90
C ALA A 189 -2.10 13.26 4.20
N LEU A 190 -2.32 12.36 3.24
CA LEU A 190 -2.16 10.92 3.43
C LEU A 190 -0.72 10.53 3.82
N ILE A 191 0.30 11.21 3.27
CA ILE A 191 1.71 10.92 3.58
C ILE A 191 2.06 11.10 5.06
N GLN A 192 1.32 11.95 5.79
CA GLN A 192 1.52 12.12 7.24
C GLN A 192 1.13 10.84 8.00
N GLY A 193 0.06 10.16 7.58
CA GLY A 193 -0.32 8.84 8.11
C GLY A 193 0.75 7.78 7.82
N CYS A 194 1.29 7.76 6.60
CA CYS A 194 2.41 6.88 6.25
C CYS A 194 3.65 7.15 7.11
N SER A 195 3.98 8.42 7.39
CA SER A 195 5.14 8.79 8.23
C SER A 195 5.06 8.19 9.62
N VAL A 196 3.91 8.33 10.29
CA VAL A 196 3.73 7.80 11.64
C VAL A 196 3.71 6.26 11.64
N ALA A 197 3.09 5.65 10.62
CA ALA A 197 3.10 4.19 10.46
C ALA A 197 4.52 3.64 10.23
N ALA A 198 5.35 4.36 9.47
CA ALA A 198 6.74 4.00 9.19
C ALA A 198 7.62 4.13 10.44
N GLU A 199 7.48 5.21 11.21
CA GLU A 199 8.24 5.41 12.45
C GLU A 199 7.94 4.34 13.51
N GLY A 200 6.67 3.95 13.65
CA GLY A 200 6.24 3.03 14.70
C GLY A 200 6.67 1.57 14.50
N ASN A 201 6.84 1.13 13.24
CA ASN A 201 6.97 -0.30 12.92
C ASN A 201 8.07 -0.61 11.90
N GLN A 202 9.04 0.29 11.70
CA GLN A 202 10.09 0.12 10.70
C GLN A 202 10.83 -1.21 10.87
N ARG A 203 10.87 -2.02 9.80
CA ARG A 203 11.60 -3.30 9.72
C ARG A 203 11.21 -4.33 10.80
N LEU A 204 10.05 -4.17 11.44
CA LEU A 204 9.51 -5.20 12.32
C LEU A 204 8.95 -6.36 11.48
N PRO A 205 8.97 -7.59 11.99
CA PRO A 205 8.26 -8.69 11.34
C PRO A 205 6.75 -8.46 11.38
N ARG A 206 6.00 -9.07 10.46
CA ARG A 206 4.53 -9.10 10.56
C ARG A 206 4.12 -9.78 11.87
N ARG A 207 3.12 -9.23 12.56
CA ARG A 207 2.56 -9.83 13.78
C ARG A 207 1.88 -11.17 13.43
N ALA A 208 2.10 -12.18 14.26
CA ALA A 208 1.29 -13.39 14.24
C ALA A 208 -0.09 -13.07 14.80
N VAL A 209 -1.14 -13.36 14.03
CA VAL A 209 -2.54 -13.16 14.44
C VAL A 209 -3.17 -14.54 14.60
N ALA A 210 -3.87 -14.77 15.70
CA ALA A 210 -4.49 -16.08 15.95
C ALA A 210 -5.54 -16.42 14.87
N GLU A 211 -5.63 -17.70 14.50
CA GLU A 211 -6.70 -18.20 13.65
C GLU A 211 -8.06 -18.07 14.36
N PRO A 212 -9.17 -17.79 13.62
CA PRO A 212 -10.47 -17.68 14.24
C PRO A 212 -10.91 -19.03 14.84
N LEU A 213 -11.62 -18.98 15.97
CA LEU A 213 -12.42 -20.13 16.41
C LEU A 213 -13.45 -20.49 15.32
N ASP A 214 -13.90 -21.74 15.27
CA ASP A 214 -14.93 -22.17 14.32
C ASP A 214 -16.21 -21.35 14.53
N PRO A 215 -16.58 -20.44 13.61
CA PRO A 215 -17.73 -19.54 13.80
C PRO A 215 -19.07 -20.28 13.77
N SER A 216 -19.09 -21.54 13.31
CA SER A 216 -20.28 -22.37 13.21
C SER A 216 -20.52 -23.27 14.42
N ASP A 217 -19.51 -23.44 15.29
CA ASP A 217 -19.59 -24.26 16.50
C ASP A 217 -20.15 -23.45 17.68
N PRO A 218 -21.36 -23.76 18.19
CA PRO A 218 -21.94 -23.06 19.32
C PRO A 218 -21.14 -23.22 20.62
N SER A 219 -20.29 -24.25 20.72
CA SER A 219 -19.42 -24.46 21.89
C SER A 219 -18.17 -23.59 21.87
N SER A 220 -17.80 -23.04 20.70
CA SER A 220 -16.59 -22.23 20.51
C SER A 220 -16.89 -20.73 20.71
N LEU A 221 -17.77 -20.13 19.89
CA LEU A 221 -18.15 -18.71 19.92
C LEU A 221 -19.44 -18.50 20.71
N GLY A 222 -20.40 -19.41 20.56
CA GLY A 222 -21.78 -19.25 21.02
C GLY A 222 -22.64 -18.43 20.04
N ASP A 223 -23.95 -18.40 20.29
CA ASP A 223 -24.92 -17.67 19.46
C ASP A 223 -25.31 -16.29 20.01
N ASP A 224 -24.95 -15.99 21.27
CA ASP A 224 -25.23 -14.71 21.93
C ASP A 224 -24.00 -13.78 21.90
N PRO A 225 -24.07 -12.64 21.18
CA PRO A 225 -22.97 -11.69 21.13
C PRO A 225 -22.65 -11.03 22.47
N ASP A 226 -23.61 -10.88 23.38
CA ASP A 226 -23.32 -10.25 24.67
C ASP A 226 -22.54 -11.22 25.58
N ALA A 227 -22.93 -12.50 25.64
CA ALA A 227 -22.17 -13.55 26.32
C ALA A 227 -20.76 -13.73 25.75
N ALA A 228 -20.60 -13.68 24.42
CA ALA A 228 -19.28 -13.72 23.78
C ALA A 228 -18.43 -12.48 24.11
N GLY A 229 -19.05 -11.30 24.23
CA GLY A 229 -18.38 -10.08 24.68
C GLY A 229 -17.85 -10.18 26.11
N GLU A 230 -18.62 -10.79 27.03
CA GLU A 230 -18.16 -11.05 28.40
C GLU A 230 -17.03 -12.09 28.45
N ARG A 231 -17.05 -13.10 27.57
CA ARG A 231 -15.92 -14.03 27.41
C ARG A 231 -14.67 -13.32 26.88
N LEU A 232 -14.81 -12.45 25.87
CA LEU A 232 -13.70 -11.64 25.37
C LEU A 232 -13.11 -10.78 26.49
N ARG A 233 -13.96 -10.15 27.31
CA ARG A 233 -13.53 -9.40 28.49
C ARG A 233 -12.72 -10.25 29.46
N ALA A 234 -13.20 -11.45 29.81
CA ALA A 234 -12.46 -12.35 30.69
C ALA A 234 -11.08 -12.74 30.12
N LEU A 235 -10.97 -12.98 28.80
CA LEU A 235 -9.69 -13.28 28.15
C LEU A 235 -8.73 -12.08 28.17
N VAL A 236 -9.25 -10.86 27.98
CA VAL A 236 -8.47 -9.62 28.06
C VAL A 236 -7.95 -9.37 29.47
N GLU A 237 -8.77 -9.57 30.50
CA GLU A 237 -8.39 -9.48 31.92
C GLU A 237 -7.34 -10.52 32.31
N ALA A 238 -7.39 -11.70 31.68
CA ALA A 238 -6.41 -12.77 31.87
C ALA A 238 -5.16 -12.62 30.99
N GLU A 239 -5.03 -11.52 30.22
CA GLU A 239 -3.94 -11.26 29.28
C GLU A 239 -3.75 -12.37 28.21
N GLN A 240 -4.82 -13.08 27.86
CA GLN A 240 -4.82 -14.19 26.90
C GLN A 240 -5.05 -13.70 25.46
N LEU A 241 -4.07 -12.97 24.90
CA LEU A 241 -4.19 -12.32 23.59
C LEU A 241 -4.60 -13.28 22.46
N SER A 242 -3.96 -14.46 22.36
CA SER A 242 -4.22 -15.40 21.26
C SER A 242 -5.68 -15.88 21.26
N ASP A 243 -6.21 -16.22 22.43
CA ASP A 243 -7.59 -16.69 22.57
C ASP A 243 -8.58 -15.55 22.33
N ALA A 244 -8.25 -14.33 22.79
CA ALA A 244 -9.04 -13.13 22.57
C ALA A 244 -9.12 -12.77 21.06
N GLU A 245 -8.00 -12.82 20.34
CA GLU A 245 -7.95 -12.62 18.88
C GLU A 245 -8.77 -13.70 18.15
N ALA A 246 -8.63 -14.97 18.53
CA ALA A 246 -9.38 -16.07 17.91
C ALA A 246 -10.90 -15.89 18.05
N LEU A 247 -11.38 -15.47 19.23
CA LEU A 247 -12.79 -15.19 19.49
C LEU A 247 -13.28 -13.96 18.71
N LEU A 248 -12.52 -12.87 18.70
CA LEU A 248 -12.86 -11.66 17.93
C LEU A 248 -12.97 -11.99 16.43
N ARG A 249 -12.01 -12.72 15.88
CA ARG A 249 -12.01 -13.08 14.46
C ARG A 249 -13.13 -14.07 14.13
N ALA A 250 -13.49 -14.98 15.02
CA ALA A 250 -14.67 -15.83 14.87
C ALA A 250 -15.96 -14.99 14.80
N ALA A 251 -16.12 -13.99 15.67
CA ALA A 251 -17.26 -13.07 15.63
C ALA A 251 -17.32 -12.28 14.31
N LEU A 252 -16.16 -11.83 13.82
CA LEU A 252 -16.04 -11.19 12.51
C LEU A 252 -16.35 -12.15 11.36
N ALA A 253 -15.93 -13.42 11.42
CA ALA A 253 -16.25 -14.42 10.40
C ALA A 253 -17.73 -14.82 10.41
N ARG A 254 -18.35 -14.91 11.60
CA ARG A 254 -19.78 -15.25 11.80
C ARG A 254 -20.75 -14.24 11.21
N GLY A 255 -20.29 -13.03 10.94
CA GLY A 255 -21.13 -11.98 10.39
C GLY A 255 -21.64 -10.96 11.41
N TRP A 256 -21.27 -11.04 12.69
CA TRP A 256 -21.73 -10.08 13.70
C TRP A 256 -21.36 -8.64 13.34
N GLY A 257 -22.31 -7.72 13.54
CA GLY A 257 -22.19 -6.34 13.06
C GLY A 257 -21.15 -5.54 13.82
N LEU A 258 -20.50 -4.58 13.13
CA LEU A 258 -19.47 -3.73 13.73
C LEU A 258 -19.98 -2.93 14.93
N GLY A 259 -21.25 -2.52 14.96
CA GLY A 259 -21.81 -1.84 16.13
C GLY A 259 -21.89 -2.72 17.38
N THR A 260 -21.96 -4.05 17.23
CA THR A 260 -21.85 -4.99 18.36
C THR A 260 -20.40 -5.12 18.83
N ILE A 261 -19.48 -5.31 17.89
CA ILE A 261 -18.04 -5.39 18.18
C ILE A 261 -17.55 -4.08 18.84
N GLU A 262 -18.01 -2.92 18.37
CA GLU A 262 -17.70 -1.62 18.95
C GLU A 262 -18.10 -1.53 20.42
N ARG A 263 -19.28 -2.03 20.79
CA ARG A 263 -19.71 -2.06 22.20
C ARG A 263 -18.78 -2.89 23.06
N TRP A 264 -18.22 -3.98 22.56
CA TRP A 264 -17.22 -4.75 23.29
C TRP A 264 -15.96 -3.92 23.53
N PHE A 265 -15.40 -3.30 22.50
CA PHE A 265 -14.20 -2.46 22.62
C PHE A 265 -14.41 -1.23 23.51
N LEU A 266 -15.58 -0.61 23.47
CA LEU A 266 -15.92 0.52 24.34
C LEU A 266 -16.01 0.11 25.81
N ARG A 267 -16.57 -1.06 26.11
CA ARG A 267 -16.58 -1.62 27.48
C ARG A 267 -15.16 -1.91 27.97
N LEU A 268 -14.39 -2.67 27.18
CA LEU A 268 -12.98 -2.98 27.48
C LEU A 268 -12.14 -1.73 27.72
N SER A 269 -12.32 -0.69 26.89
CA SER A 269 -11.60 0.58 27.04
C SER A 269 -12.04 1.37 28.28
N GLY A 270 -13.25 1.12 28.80
CA GLY A 270 -13.75 1.72 30.04
C GLY A 270 -13.30 0.99 31.30
N ASP A 271 -13.03 -0.31 31.18
CA ASP A 271 -12.59 -1.16 32.30
C ASP A 271 -11.15 -0.84 32.74
N HIS A 272 -10.30 -0.37 31.82
CA HIS A 272 -8.90 -0.07 32.09
C HIS A 272 -8.51 1.35 31.67
N GLN A 273 -7.89 2.10 32.59
CA GLN A 273 -7.34 3.43 32.30
C GLN A 273 -5.82 3.44 32.05
N LEU A 274 -5.17 2.27 32.11
CA LEU A 274 -3.72 2.09 32.01
C LEU A 274 -3.25 2.05 30.54
N GLY A 275 -3.57 3.09 29.80
CA GLY A 275 -3.15 3.25 28.41
C GLY A 275 -3.10 4.70 27.97
N PHE A 276 -3.08 5.64 28.92
CA PHE A 276 -3.15 7.08 28.66
C PHE A 276 -4.34 7.46 27.74
N GLY A 277 -5.47 6.75 27.87
CA GLY A 277 -6.65 6.93 27.04
C GLY A 277 -6.55 6.39 25.60
N HIS A 278 -5.42 5.79 25.19
CA HIS A 278 -5.22 5.29 23.83
C HIS A 278 -6.28 4.27 23.38
N PRO A 279 -6.63 3.22 24.16
CA PRO A 279 -7.67 2.28 23.73
C PRO A 279 -8.99 2.96 23.36
N LEU A 280 -9.42 3.94 24.18
CA LEU A 280 -10.64 4.70 23.95
C LEU A 280 -10.53 5.63 22.73
N ILE A 281 -9.42 6.37 22.59
CA ILE A 281 -9.18 7.26 21.45
C ILE A 281 -9.19 6.46 20.15
N TYR A 282 -8.51 5.31 20.12
CA TYR A 282 -8.36 4.51 18.91
C TYR A 282 -9.69 3.84 18.55
N THR A 283 -10.41 3.28 19.52
CA THR A 283 -11.75 2.70 19.33
C THR A 283 -12.71 3.73 18.73
N THR A 284 -12.87 4.88 19.37
CA THR A 284 -13.86 5.90 18.96
C THR A 284 -13.56 6.53 17.60
N LYS A 285 -12.30 6.51 17.14
CA LYS A 285 -11.92 6.98 15.80
C LYS A 285 -12.05 5.88 14.74
N LEU A 286 -11.64 4.66 15.06
CA LEU A 286 -11.52 3.58 14.08
C LEU A 286 -12.88 3.03 13.62
N PHE A 287 -13.80 2.77 14.54
CA PHE A 287 -15.09 2.14 14.21
C PHE A 287 -15.93 2.94 13.19
N PRO A 288 -16.07 4.28 13.29
CA PRO A 288 -16.75 5.08 12.27
C PRO A 288 -16.14 4.95 10.86
N VAL A 289 -14.83 4.75 10.77
CA VAL A 289 -14.11 4.59 9.50
C VAL A 289 -14.32 3.18 8.94
N LEU A 290 -14.23 2.15 9.79
CA LEU A 290 -14.49 0.76 9.40
C LEU A 290 -15.96 0.54 8.97
N ALA A 291 -16.91 1.29 9.53
CA ALA A 291 -18.31 1.24 9.11
C ALA A 291 -18.55 1.70 7.66
N LEU A 292 -17.59 2.41 7.06
CA LEU A 292 -17.62 2.85 5.66
C LEU A 292 -16.85 1.91 4.72
N ALA A 293 -16.26 0.84 5.26
CA ALA A 293 -15.29 0.00 4.58
C ALA A 293 -15.79 -1.42 4.33
N ASP A 294 -15.10 -2.14 3.44
CA ASP A 294 -15.26 -3.59 3.32
C ASP A 294 -14.83 -4.29 4.62
N ARG A 295 -15.55 -5.35 4.99
CA ARG A 295 -15.34 -6.13 6.22
C ARG A 295 -13.92 -6.68 6.35
N ARG A 296 -13.20 -6.90 5.25
CA ARG A 296 -11.79 -7.33 5.23
C ARG A 296 -10.87 -6.40 6.05
N TYR A 297 -11.17 -5.11 6.08
CA TYR A 297 -10.36 -4.16 6.86
C TYR A 297 -10.59 -4.32 8.37
N ALA A 298 -11.81 -4.67 8.78
CA ALA A 298 -12.08 -4.96 10.18
C ALA A 298 -11.32 -6.22 10.65
N ASP A 299 -11.30 -7.29 9.85
CA ASP A 299 -10.53 -8.51 10.16
C ASP A 299 -9.02 -8.21 10.24
N ALA A 300 -8.50 -7.35 9.38
CA ALA A 300 -7.07 -7.04 9.36
C ALA A 300 -6.62 -6.05 10.46
N ILE A 301 -7.49 -5.13 10.89
CA ILE A 301 -7.11 -4.02 11.78
C ILE A 301 -7.50 -4.28 13.24
N LEU A 302 -8.70 -4.83 13.50
CA LEU A 302 -9.20 -4.96 14.88
C LEU A 302 -8.37 -5.88 15.78
N PRO A 303 -7.70 -6.95 15.31
CA PRO A 303 -6.79 -7.72 16.14
C PRO A 303 -5.64 -6.87 16.72
N ALA A 304 -5.11 -5.91 15.94
CA ALA A 304 -4.08 -5.00 16.46
C ALA A 304 -4.65 -4.02 17.50
N LEU A 305 -5.91 -3.58 17.36
CA LEU A 305 -6.55 -2.77 18.40
C LEU A 305 -6.78 -3.60 19.67
N LEU A 306 -7.16 -4.87 19.53
CA LEU A 306 -7.34 -5.78 20.66
C LEU A 306 -6.01 -6.02 21.39
N ALA A 307 -4.91 -6.24 20.65
CA ALA A 307 -3.58 -6.34 21.24
C ALA A 307 -3.21 -5.08 22.05
N ARG A 308 -3.54 -3.89 21.53
CA ARG A 308 -3.35 -2.64 22.28
C ARG A 308 -4.16 -2.63 23.57
N VAL A 309 -5.42 -3.07 23.54
CA VAL A 309 -6.27 -3.17 24.74
C VAL A 309 -5.65 -4.14 25.75
N VAL A 310 -5.30 -5.36 25.33
CA VAL A 310 -4.70 -6.40 26.19
C VAL A 310 -3.40 -5.90 26.83
N TYR A 311 -2.47 -5.33 26.08
CA TYR A 311 -1.21 -4.83 26.67
C TYR A 311 -1.37 -3.53 27.49
N SER A 312 -2.55 -2.90 27.44
CA SER A 312 -2.93 -1.75 28.27
C SER A 312 -3.76 -2.18 29.48
N THR A 313 -4.01 -3.48 29.66
CA THR A 313 -4.47 -4.00 30.94
C THR A 313 -3.24 -4.21 31.82
N ARG A 314 -3.31 -3.70 33.05
CA ARG A 314 -2.45 -4.18 34.14
C ARG A 314 -3.33 -4.21 35.36
N ALA A 315 -3.54 -5.41 35.90
CA ALA A 315 -4.00 -5.55 37.28
C ALA A 315 -2.98 -4.93 38.24
#